data_AF-A0A355R730-F1
#
_entry.id   AF-A0A355R730-F1
#
_cell.length_a   1.000
_cell.length_b   1.000
_cell.length_c   1.000
_cell.angle_alpha   90.00
_cell.angle_beta   90.00
_cell.angle_gamma   90.00
#
_symmetry.space_group_name_H-M   'P 1'
#
loop_
_entity.id
_entity.type
_entity.pdbx_description
1 polymer ?
#
loop_
_entity_poly.entity_id
_entity_poly.type
_entity_poly.pdbx_seq_one_letter_code
_entity_poly.pdbx_strand_id
1 'polypeptide(L)'
;MPLTGNLLIGQRPVTGSRDAIRAIDPATGQTLEPAYLGGTGEHVTQACALAWAAFDAYRETSLEQRADFLEAIATQIEALGDALIDRAVVETGLPKARIQGERGRTCTQLRTFARTVRAGEWLDVRVDSALPERQPLPRADLRQRQVALGPVAVFGASNFPLAFSVAG
;
A
#
# COMPACT_ATOMS: atom_id res chain seq x y z
N MET A 1 7.96 -18.72 -3.74
CA MET A 1 6.79 -18.10 -3.09
C MET A 1 5.55 -18.89 -3.50
N PRO A 2 4.84 -19.57 -2.57
CA PRO A 2 3.61 -20.26 -2.90
C PRO A 2 2.48 -19.24 -3.14
N LEU A 3 1.86 -19.29 -4.32
CA LEU A 3 0.67 -18.51 -4.63
C LEU A 3 -0.56 -19.32 -4.22
N THR A 4 -1.48 -18.70 -3.48
CA THR A 4 -2.64 -19.41 -2.89
C THR A 4 -3.95 -19.20 -3.65
N GLY A 5 -4.02 -18.22 -4.56
CA GLY A 5 -5.26 -17.87 -5.27
C GLY A 5 -6.32 -17.15 -4.42
N ASN A 6 -6.00 -16.85 -3.16
CA ASN A 6 -6.92 -16.22 -2.22
C ASN A 6 -6.78 -14.70 -2.19
N LEU A 7 -7.86 -14.02 -1.86
CA LEU A 7 -7.87 -12.61 -1.46
C LEU A 7 -7.18 -12.46 -0.09
N LEU A 8 -6.59 -11.30 0.19
CA LEU A 8 -6.08 -10.95 1.52
C LEU A 8 -7.00 -9.89 2.13
N ILE A 9 -7.81 -10.27 3.13
CA ILE A 9 -8.77 -9.38 3.79
C ILE A 9 -8.53 -9.46 5.31
N GLY A 10 -8.18 -8.32 5.92
CA GLY A 10 -7.97 -8.25 7.38
C GLY A 10 -6.94 -9.22 7.93
N GLN A 11 -5.78 -9.33 7.27
CA GLN A 11 -4.69 -10.27 7.62
C GLN A 11 -5.01 -11.76 7.41
N ARG A 12 -6.16 -12.09 6.80
CA ARG A 12 -6.56 -13.49 6.55
C ARG A 12 -6.69 -13.78 5.06
N PRO A 13 -6.26 -14.98 4.60
CA PRO A 13 -6.62 -15.46 3.28
C PRO A 13 -8.13 -15.74 3.23
N VAL A 14 -8.80 -15.22 2.20
CA VAL A 14 -10.22 -15.45 1.95
C VAL A 14 -10.39 -15.96 0.52
N THR A 15 -11.04 -17.11 0.36
CA THR A 15 -11.35 -17.64 -0.96
C THR A 15 -12.52 -16.88 -1.55
N GLY A 16 -12.36 -16.34 -2.76
CA GLY A 16 -13.44 -15.67 -3.48
C GLY A 16 -14.57 -16.63 -3.85
N SER A 17 -15.70 -16.09 -4.28
CA SER A 17 -16.89 -16.86 -4.65
C SER A 17 -17.42 -16.58 -6.05
N ARG A 18 -16.78 -15.67 -6.79
CA ARG A 18 -17.04 -15.48 -8.24
C ARG A 18 -16.20 -16.43 -9.08
N ASP A 19 -16.56 -16.53 -10.35
CA ASP A 19 -15.82 -17.29 -11.36
C ASP A 19 -14.32 -17.05 -11.27
N ALA A 20 -13.58 -18.15 -11.38
CA ALA A 20 -12.14 -18.11 -11.28
C ALA A 20 -11.52 -17.50 -12.53
N ILE A 21 -10.59 -16.57 -12.33
CA ILE A 21 -9.69 -16.11 -13.37
C ILE A 21 -8.35 -16.81 -13.22
N ARG A 22 -7.65 -17.01 -14.33
CA ARG A 22 -6.31 -17.59 -14.36
C ARG A 22 -5.41 -16.65 -15.14
N ALA A 23 -4.20 -16.45 -14.65
CA ALA A 23 -3.20 -15.73 -15.42
C ALA A 23 -2.82 -16.55 -16.66
N ILE A 24 -2.44 -15.87 -17.73
CA ILE A 24 -2.02 -16.48 -18.98
C ILE A 24 -0.61 -15.99 -19.26
N ASP A 25 0.30 -16.90 -19.55
CA ASP A 25 1.61 -16.55 -20.07
C ASP A 25 1.44 -16.02 -21.51
N PRO A 26 1.68 -14.73 -21.77
CA PRO A 26 1.46 -14.15 -23.09
C PRO A 26 2.46 -14.67 -24.14
N ALA A 27 3.60 -15.23 -23.73
CA ALA A 27 4.59 -15.78 -24.66
C ALA A 27 4.20 -17.17 -25.18
N THR A 28 3.49 -17.96 -24.37
CA THR A 28 3.16 -19.36 -24.69
C THR A 28 1.66 -19.62 -24.85
N GLY A 29 0.82 -18.71 -24.38
CA GLY A 29 -0.63 -18.91 -24.26
C GLY A 29 -1.04 -19.88 -23.15
N GLN A 30 -0.09 -20.41 -22.37
CA GLN A 30 -0.39 -21.37 -21.32
C GLN A 30 -1.08 -20.69 -20.14
N THR A 31 -2.08 -21.40 -19.61
CA THR A 31 -2.77 -20.97 -18.39
C THR A 31 -1.91 -21.31 -17.17
N LEU A 32 -1.76 -20.34 -16.28
CA LEU A 32 -0.94 -20.43 -15.08
C LEU A 32 -1.78 -20.82 -13.86
N GLU A 33 -1.20 -21.63 -12.99
CA GLU A 33 -1.73 -21.92 -11.66
C GLU A 33 -1.23 -20.88 -10.64
N PRO A 34 -1.97 -20.64 -9.53
CA PRO A 34 -3.31 -21.16 -9.24
C PRO A 34 -4.41 -20.39 -9.99
N ALA A 35 -5.64 -20.87 -9.91
CA ALA A 35 -6.82 -20.05 -10.21
C ALA A 35 -7.10 -19.05 -9.08
N TYR A 36 -7.65 -17.89 -9.42
CA TYR A 36 -8.03 -16.83 -8.49
C TYR A 36 -9.54 -16.63 -8.56
N LEU A 37 -10.27 -17.05 -7.54
CA LEU A 37 -11.71 -16.81 -7.46
C LEU A 37 -11.96 -15.32 -7.18
N GLY A 38 -12.84 -14.71 -7.97
CA GLY A 38 -13.12 -13.29 -7.84
C GLY A 38 -13.84 -12.94 -6.52
N GLY A 39 -13.53 -11.77 -5.97
CA GLY A 39 -14.25 -11.19 -4.84
C GLY A 39 -15.65 -10.68 -5.21
N THR A 40 -16.49 -10.50 -4.21
CA THR A 40 -17.87 -9.99 -4.33
C THR A 40 -18.01 -8.62 -3.66
N GLY A 41 -19.16 -7.98 -3.81
CA GLY A 41 -19.46 -6.74 -3.06
C GLY A 41 -19.34 -6.93 -1.55
N GLU A 42 -19.71 -8.09 -1.01
CA GLU A 42 -19.57 -8.41 0.41
C GLU A 42 -18.10 -8.43 0.86
N HIS A 43 -17.21 -9.00 0.04
CA HIS A 43 -15.77 -8.98 0.31
C HIS A 43 -15.22 -7.54 0.34
N VAL A 44 -15.70 -6.67 -0.55
CA VAL A 44 -15.32 -5.25 -0.56
C VAL A 44 -15.84 -4.55 0.69
N THR A 45 -17.12 -4.74 1.04
CA THR A 45 -17.72 -4.19 2.27
C THR A 45 -16.94 -4.64 3.51
N GLN A 46 -16.57 -5.92 3.59
CA GLN A 46 -15.77 -6.47 4.67
C GLN A 46 -14.38 -5.80 4.76
N ALA A 47 -13.68 -5.68 3.63
CA ALA A 47 -12.37 -5.04 3.57
C ALA A 47 -12.43 -3.57 3.99
N CYS A 48 -13.43 -2.82 3.50
CA CYS A 48 -13.66 -1.43 3.89
C CYS A 48 -13.97 -1.27 5.38
N ALA A 49 -14.82 -2.13 5.95
CA ALA A 49 -15.15 -2.11 7.37
C ALA A 49 -13.92 -2.37 8.25
N LEU A 50 -13.07 -3.33 7.87
CA LEU A 50 -11.83 -3.65 8.60
C LEU A 50 -10.79 -2.52 8.46
N ALA A 51 -10.67 -1.91 7.28
CA ALA A 51 -9.80 -0.76 7.08
C ALA A 51 -10.25 0.44 7.94
N TRP A 52 -11.57 0.67 8.03
CA TRP A 52 -12.13 1.70 8.91
C TRP A 52 -11.87 1.40 10.39
N ALA A 53 -12.05 0.15 10.82
CA ALA A 53 -11.76 -0.26 12.20
C ALA A 53 -10.26 -0.12 12.56
N ALA A 54 -9.36 -0.28 11.59
CA ALA A 54 -7.92 -0.09 11.78
C ALA A 54 -7.48 1.38 11.72
N PHE A 55 -8.30 2.29 11.18
CA PHE A 55 -7.90 3.65 10.83
C PHE A 55 -7.44 4.46 12.03
N ASP A 56 -8.21 4.49 13.12
CA ASP A 56 -7.89 5.30 14.30
C ASP A 56 -6.61 4.84 14.98
N ALA A 57 -6.41 3.53 15.13
CA ALA A 57 -5.17 3.00 15.69
C ALA A 57 -3.97 3.27 14.78
N TYR A 58 -4.11 3.12 13.46
CA TYR A 58 -3.03 3.32 12.51
C TYR A 58 -2.65 4.80 12.34
N ARG A 59 -3.61 5.73 12.32
CA ARG A 59 -3.32 7.17 12.17
C ARG A 59 -2.62 7.76 13.40
N GLU A 60 -2.83 7.18 14.58
CA GLU A 60 -2.20 7.61 15.84
C GLU A 60 -0.83 6.98 16.10
N THR A 61 -0.31 6.13 15.21
CA THR A 61 1.09 5.68 15.31
C THR A 61 2.05 6.86 15.18
N SER A 62 3.28 6.69 15.67
CA SER A 62 4.33 7.67 15.46
C SER A 62 4.76 7.76 13.99
N LEU A 63 5.43 8.86 13.63
CA LEU A 63 6.05 9.00 12.31
C LEU A 63 7.09 7.89 12.08
N GLU A 64 7.85 7.54 13.11
CA GLU A 64 8.86 6.47 13.05
C GLU A 64 8.22 5.11 12.77
N GLN A 65 7.17 4.73 13.50
CA GLN A 65 6.47 3.47 13.29
C GLN A 65 5.92 3.31 11.86
N ARG A 66 5.43 4.41 11.25
CA ARG A 66 4.99 4.38 9.85
C ARG A 66 6.15 4.28 8.88
N ALA A 67 7.26 4.97 9.15
CA ALA A 67 8.44 4.89 8.31
C ALA A 67 9.05 3.48 8.34
N ASP A 68 9.18 2.89 9.52
CA ASP A 68 9.63 1.51 9.73
C ASP A 68 8.71 0.51 9.02
N PHE A 69 7.40 0.74 9.06
CA PHE A 69 6.45 -0.12 8.34
C PHE A 69 6.66 -0.07 6.83
N LEU A 70 6.85 1.11 6.24
CA LEU A 70 7.16 1.27 4.80
C LEU A 70 8.50 0.61 4.42
N GLU A 71 9.52 0.76 5.26
CA GLU A 71 10.84 0.14 5.08
C GLU A 71 10.79 -1.38 5.22
N ALA A 72 9.95 -1.89 6.13
CA ALA A 72 9.68 -3.31 6.29
C ALA A 72 9.01 -3.88 5.04
N ILE A 73 8.01 -3.20 4.46
CA ILE A 73 7.39 -3.62 3.19
C ILE A 73 8.44 -3.72 2.08
N ALA A 74 9.29 -2.70 1.91
CA ALA A 74 10.34 -2.71 0.90
C ALA A 74 11.33 -3.88 1.10
N THR A 75 11.74 -4.11 2.34
CA THR A 75 12.63 -5.22 2.70
C THR A 75 11.99 -6.57 2.40
N GLN A 76 10.70 -6.76 2.71
CA GLN A 76 9.99 -8.01 2.42
C GLN A 76 9.79 -8.23 0.92
N ILE A 77 9.55 -7.19 0.13
CA ILE A 77 9.47 -7.29 -1.34
C ILE A 77 10.82 -7.76 -1.91
N GLU A 78 11.93 -7.20 -1.43
CA GLU A 78 13.27 -7.62 -1.86
C GLU A 78 13.58 -9.06 -1.44
N ALA A 79 13.16 -9.45 -0.24
CA ALA A 79 13.35 -10.81 0.29
C ALA A 79 12.62 -11.90 -0.51
N LEU A 80 11.60 -11.56 -1.30
CA LEU A 80 10.98 -12.49 -2.26
C LEU A 80 11.95 -12.94 -3.36
N GLY A 81 13.04 -12.19 -3.58
CA GLY A 81 14.11 -12.56 -4.50
C GLY A 81 13.62 -12.73 -5.94
N ASP A 82 14.18 -13.72 -6.63
CA ASP A 82 13.87 -14.00 -8.03
C ASP A 82 12.46 -14.56 -8.24
N ALA A 83 11.83 -15.15 -7.21
CA ALA A 83 10.49 -15.72 -7.35
C ALA A 83 9.43 -14.68 -7.74
N LEU A 84 9.52 -13.46 -7.21
CA LEU A 84 8.66 -12.35 -7.62
C LEU A 84 8.93 -11.95 -9.07
N ILE A 85 10.22 -11.86 -9.44
CA ILE A 85 10.65 -11.42 -10.76
C ILE A 85 10.20 -12.42 -11.82
N ASP A 86 10.50 -13.70 -11.63
CA ASP A 86 10.21 -14.75 -12.58
C ASP A 86 8.69 -14.90 -12.76
N ARG A 87 7.91 -14.79 -11.68
CA ARG A 87 6.44 -14.80 -11.80
C ARG A 87 5.91 -13.61 -12.60
N ALA A 88 6.35 -12.40 -12.30
CA ALA A 88 5.89 -11.20 -13.00
C ALA A 88 6.31 -11.20 -14.48
N VAL A 89 7.49 -11.74 -14.82
CA VAL A 89 7.91 -11.94 -16.22
C VAL A 89 6.93 -12.86 -16.93
N VAL A 90 6.60 -14.01 -16.34
CA VAL A 90 5.69 -14.99 -16.95
C VAL A 90 4.27 -14.44 -17.08
N GLU A 91 3.77 -13.67 -16.11
CA GLU A 91 2.41 -13.10 -16.18
C GLU A 91 2.26 -11.91 -17.14
N THR A 92 3.35 -11.16 -17.38
CA THR A 92 3.28 -9.90 -18.15
C THR A 92 3.96 -9.96 -19.51
N GLY A 93 4.84 -10.94 -19.73
CA GLY A 93 5.72 -10.99 -20.91
C GLY A 93 6.80 -9.91 -20.95
N LEU A 94 6.93 -9.09 -19.88
CA LEU A 94 7.96 -8.06 -19.83
C LEU A 94 9.35 -8.67 -19.59
N PRO A 95 10.43 -8.10 -20.18
CA PRO A 95 11.78 -8.61 -19.97
C PRO A 95 12.20 -8.61 -18.49
N LYS A 96 12.97 -9.62 -18.06
CA LYS A 96 13.45 -9.76 -16.67
C LYS A 96 14.12 -8.48 -16.13
N ALA A 97 14.96 -7.83 -16.93
CA ALA A 97 15.63 -6.59 -16.55
C ALA A 97 14.64 -5.44 -16.26
N ARG A 98 13.52 -5.38 -16.99
CA ARG A 98 12.46 -4.38 -16.75
C ARG A 98 11.79 -4.62 -15.39
N ILE A 99 11.39 -5.87 -15.10
CA ILE A 99 10.76 -6.21 -13.82
C ILE A 99 11.73 -5.99 -12.63
N GLN A 100 13.01 -6.33 -12.80
CA GLN A 100 14.04 -6.07 -11.77
C GLN A 100 14.19 -4.58 -11.48
N GLY A 101 14.29 -3.75 -12.53
CA GLY A 101 14.33 -2.29 -12.38
C GLY A 101 13.06 -1.75 -11.72
N GLU A 102 11.90 -2.28 -12.06
CA GLU A 102 10.63 -1.86 -11.47
C GLU A 102 10.49 -2.26 -10.00
N ARG A 103 10.96 -3.45 -9.60
CA ARG A 103 11.07 -3.85 -8.18
C ARG A 103 11.96 -2.86 -7.42
N GLY A 104 13.13 -2.53 -7.97
CA GLY A 104 14.04 -1.55 -7.38
C GLY A 104 13.39 -0.17 -7.22
N ARG A 105 12.66 0.29 -8.24
CA ARG A 105 11.89 1.55 -8.20
C ARG A 105 10.83 1.53 -7.10
N THR A 106 10.04 0.46 -7.01
CA THR A 106 8.98 0.29 -6.01
C THR A 106 9.55 0.37 -4.59
N CYS A 107 10.62 -0.37 -4.31
CA CYS A 107 11.26 -0.39 -2.98
C CYS A 107 11.93 0.96 -2.65
N THR A 108 12.53 1.62 -3.63
CA THR A 108 13.10 2.97 -3.45
C THR A 108 12.01 4.01 -3.18
N GLN A 109 10.85 3.89 -3.80
CA GLN A 109 9.71 4.79 -3.56
C GLN A 109 9.16 4.62 -2.15
N LEU A 110 8.96 3.39 -1.68
CA LEU A 110 8.56 3.11 -0.29
C LEU A 110 9.54 3.72 0.72
N ARG A 111 10.85 3.54 0.52
CA ARG A 111 11.88 4.14 1.38
C ARG A 111 11.93 5.67 1.28
N THR A 112 11.60 6.23 0.11
CA THR A 112 11.48 7.68 -0.05
C THR A 112 10.32 8.22 0.78
N PHE A 113 9.15 7.58 0.72
CA PHE A 113 8.02 7.95 1.58
C PHE A 113 8.30 7.72 3.07
N ALA A 114 9.03 6.66 3.44
CA ALA A 114 9.47 6.46 4.82
C ALA A 114 10.28 7.65 5.34
N ARG A 115 11.28 8.11 4.57
CA ARG A 115 12.05 9.33 4.89
C ARG A 115 11.16 10.57 4.98
N THR A 116 10.23 10.76 4.02
CA THR A 116 9.31 11.91 4.05
C THR A 116 8.41 11.89 5.28
N VAL A 117 7.84 10.72 5.62
CA VAL A 117 6.99 10.55 6.80
C VAL A 117 7.77 10.88 8.06
N ARG A 118 8.98 10.33 8.19
CA ARG A 118 9.89 10.55 9.32
C ARG A 118 10.30 12.02 9.48
N ALA A 119 10.55 12.71 8.37
CA ALA A 119 10.90 14.14 8.37
C ALA A 119 9.76 15.04 8.89
N GLY A 120 8.49 14.65 8.68
CA GLY A 120 7.34 15.33 9.26
C GLY A 120 6.97 16.69 8.64
N GLU A 121 7.76 17.23 7.71
CA GLU A 121 7.51 18.53 7.06
C GLU A 121 6.12 18.61 6.39
N TRP A 122 5.65 17.49 5.84
CA TRP A 122 4.33 17.36 5.22
C TRP A 122 3.15 17.60 6.18
N LEU A 123 3.38 17.55 7.50
CA LEU A 123 2.34 17.83 8.48
C LEU A 123 1.88 19.29 8.43
N ASP A 124 2.67 20.20 7.83
CA ASP A 124 2.37 21.63 7.75
C ASP A 124 1.90 22.17 9.12
N VAL A 125 2.72 21.90 10.14
CA VAL A 125 2.40 22.26 11.53
C VAL A 125 2.48 23.78 11.69
N ARG A 126 1.37 24.37 12.15
CA ARG A 126 1.29 25.80 12.46
C ARG A 126 0.88 25.98 13.91
N VAL A 127 1.57 26.86 14.62
CA VAL A 127 1.35 27.13 16.04
C VAL A 127 1.25 28.63 16.26
N ASP A 128 0.09 29.06 16.74
CA ASP A 128 -0.17 30.41 17.22
C ASP A 128 -0.38 30.34 18.73
N SER A 129 0.68 30.62 19.49
CA SER A 129 0.66 30.52 20.95
C SER A 129 -0.36 31.46 21.58
N ALA A 130 -0.93 31.04 22.71
CA ALA A 130 -1.86 31.88 23.48
C ALA A 130 -1.27 33.26 23.82
N LEU A 131 -2.10 34.30 23.77
CA LEU A 131 -1.79 35.65 24.26
C LEU A 131 -2.91 36.10 25.20
N PRO A 132 -2.84 35.73 26.50
CA PRO A 132 -3.88 36.05 27.49
C PRO A 132 -4.09 37.55 27.69
N GLU A 133 -3.01 38.33 27.56
CA GLU A 133 -3.03 39.79 27.78
C GLU A 133 -3.44 40.59 26.53
N ARG A 134 -3.75 39.93 25.40
CA ARG A 134 -4.14 40.63 24.17
C ARG A 134 -5.48 41.35 24.37
N GLN A 135 -5.53 42.63 24.00
CA GLN A 135 -6.75 43.44 24.00
C GLN A 135 -7.33 43.58 22.59
N PRO A 136 -8.67 43.74 22.42
CA PRO A 136 -9.71 43.75 23.46
C PRO A 136 -10.08 42.35 23.97
N LEU A 137 -9.59 41.29 23.31
CA LEU A 137 -9.86 39.90 23.68
C LEU A 137 -8.58 39.07 23.65
N PRO A 138 -8.36 38.18 24.64
CA PRO A 138 -7.24 37.25 24.64
C PRO A 138 -7.19 36.42 23.35
N ARG A 139 -5.99 36.01 22.93
CA ARG A 139 -5.84 35.00 21.85
C ARG A 139 -5.70 33.62 22.48
N ALA A 140 -6.53 32.68 22.05
CA ALA A 140 -6.38 31.27 22.41
C ALA A 140 -5.16 30.63 21.73
N ASP A 141 -4.69 29.50 22.25
CA ASP A 141 -3.69 28.66 21.59
C ASP A 141 -4.33 28.00 20.36
N LEU A 142 -3.80 28.25 19.17
CA LEU A 142 -4.28 27.64 17.93
C LEU A 142 -3.18 26.77 17.33
N ARG A 143 -3.56 25.54 16.95
CA ARG A 143 -2.67 24.57 16.33
C ARG A 143 -3.35 23.97 15.12
N GLN A 144 -2.62 23.89 14.02
CA GLN A 144 -3.06 23.27 12.78
C GLN A 144 -2.02 22.25 12.32
N ARG A 145 -2.50 21.14 11.74
CA ARG A 145 -1.69 20.17 11.00
C ARG A 145 -2.54 19.42 9.98
N GLN A 146 -1.89 18.78 9.03
CA GLN A 146 -2.51 17.78 8.16
C GLN A 146 -2.88 16.52 8.95
N VAL A 147 -4.01 15.94 8.60
CA VAL A 147 -4.51 14.67 9.16
C VAL A 147 -4.91 13.72 8.05
N ALA A 148 -4.77 12.42 8.29
CA ALA A 148 -5.19 11.40 7.34
C ALA A 148 -6.71 11.48 7.09
N LEU A 149 -7.14 11.26 5.83
CA LEU A 149 -8.54 11.36 5.41
C LEU A 149 -9.39 10.15 5.80
N GLY A 150 -8.79 8.96 5.87
CA GLY A 150 -9.49 7.70 6.06
C GLY A 150 -8.87 6.57 5.25
N PRO A 151 -9.53 5.40 5.20
CA PRO A 151 -9.21 4.33 4.26
C PRO A 151 -9.20 4.80 2.80
N VAL A 152 -8.25 4.28 2.02
CA VAL A 152 -8.06 4.63 0.60
C VAL A 152 -8.20 3.38 -0.25
N ALA A 153 -8.98 3.48 -1.33
CA ALA A 153 -9.05 2.43 -2.36
C ALA A 153 -7.99 2.69 -3.44
N VAL A 154 -7.16 1.69 -3.73
CA VAL A 154 -6.12 1.74 -4.77
C VAL A 154 -6.46 0.73 -5.86
N PHE A 155 -6.53 1.19 -7.11
CA PHE A 155 -6.74 0.35 -8.29
C PHE A 155 -5.40 0.25 -9.04
N GLY A 156 -4.80 -0.93 -9.02
CA GLY A 156 -3.49 -1.17 -9.65
C GLY A 156 -3.53 -1.07 -11.17
N ALA A 157 -2.47 -0.54 -11.76
CA ALA A 157 -2.28 -0.45 -13.20
C ALA A 157 -1.76 -1.78 -13.77
N SER A 158 -2.16 -2.10 -15.01
CA SER A 158 -1.75 -3.33 -15.69
C SER A 158 -0.33 -3.28 -16.26
N ASN A 159 0.16 -2.09 -16.64
CA ASN A 159 1.41 -1.89 -17.37
C ASN A 159 2.65 -1.63 -16.48
N PHE A 160 2.44 -1.50 -15.17
CA PHE A 160 3.47 -1.39 -14.14
C PHE A 160 3.08 -2.30 -12.97
N PRO A 161 3.31 -3.63 -13.11
CA PRO A 161 2.78 -4.65 -12.20
C PRO A 161 3.29 -4.54 -10.77
N LEU A 162 4.35 -3.74 -10.52
CA LEU A 162 4.90 -3.49 -9.19
C LEU A 162 4.74 -2.02 -8.79
N ALA A 163 5.28 -1.09 -9.58
CA ALA A 163 5.48 0.30 -9.16
C ALA A 163 4.23 1.19 -9.22
N PHE A 164 3.17 0.76 -9.91
CA PHE A 164 1.86 1.41 -9.91
C PHE A 164 0.75 0.38 -9.68
N SER A 165 1.07 -0.64 -8.89
CA SER A 165 0.16 -1.71 -8.46
C SER A 165 -0.09 -1.58 -6.96
N VAL A 166 -0.33 -2.69 -6.25
CA VAL A 166 -0.65 -2.67 -4.82
C VAL A 166 0.51 -2.18 -3.94
N ALA A 167 1.76 -2.42 -4.35
CA ALA A 167 2.94 -2.06 -3.56
C ALA A 167 3.51 -0.66 -3.86
N GLY A 168 3.14 -0.08 -4.99
CA GLY A 168 3.67 1.20 -5.48
C GLY A 168 2.73 2.38 -5.25
#